data_AF-A0A2T0S376-F1
#
_entry.id   AF-A0A2T0S376-F1
#
_cell.length_a   1.000
_cell.length_b   1.000
_cell.length_c   1.000
_cell.angle_alpha   90.00
_cell.angle_beta   90.00
_cell.angle_gamma   90.00
#
_symmetry.space_group_name_H-M   'P 1'
#
loop_
_entity.id
_entity.type
_entity.pdbx_description
1 polymer ?
#
loop_
_entity_poly.entity_id
_entity_poly.type
_entity_poly.pdbx_seq_one_letter_code
_entity_poly.pdbx_strand_id
1 'polypeptide(L)'
;MITSPTLPGVREQARHALLLLGAPAPARLVVDVHTALFDGDLSMAGLATVLREEERHYDPDALTAYRICPALHHDLTVARGQVALSGWPAAKRLVSPRSARAHALAAVVRIAEFVAIRAHAGSAVLDLLRRLADTVPGGAEAFLVHDPRALADAARAALADVPAEPVPEAVERRWAALDERQRLFGVMSLPHQRGRG
;
A
#
# COMPACT_ATOMS: atom_id res chain seq x y z
N MET A 1 17.50 -33.51 9.14
CA MET A 1 17.55 -32.72 7.90
C MET A 1 16.92 -31.37 8.20
N ILE A 2 17.74 -30.33 8.28
CA ILE A 2 17.25 -28.96 8.49
C ILE A 2 16.79 -28.48 7.11
N THR A 3 15.49 -28.30 6.92
CA THR A 3 14.90 -27.74 5.71
C THR A 3 15.49 -26.34 5.51
N SER A 4 16.20 -26.13 4.40
CA SER A 4 16.63 -24.79 3.98
C SER A 4 15.39 -23.88 3.93
N PRO A 5 15.42 -22.65 4.49
CA PRO A 5 14.27 -21.77 4.43
C PRO A 5 14.02 -21.41 2.96
N THR A 6 13.00 -22.00 2.36
CA THR A 6 12.51 -21.58 1.05
C THR A 6 12.00 -20.16 1.18
N LEU A 7 12.52 -19.25 0.35
CA LEU A 7 12.04 -17.88 0.31
C LEU A 7 10.50 -17.86 0.17
N PRO A 8 9.80 -16.95 0.87
CA PRO A 8 8.36 -16.83 0.75
C PRO A 8 7.98 -16.53 -0.71
N GLY A 9 6.83 -17.03 -1.16
CA GLY A 9 6.33 -16.72 -2.49
C GLY A 9 6.05 -15.23 -2.68
N VAL A 10 6.07 -14.75 -3.93
CA VAL A 10 5.89 -13.32 -4.30
C VAL A 10 4.64 -12.69 -3.64
N ARG A 11 3.54 -13.44 -3.54
CA ARG A 11 2.31 -13.01 -2.87
C ARG A 11 2.53 -12.70 -1.38
N GLU A 12 3.24 -13.58 -0.67
CA GLU A 12 3.51 -13.42 0.76
C GLU A 12 4.53 -12.29 1.00
N GLN A 13 5.54 -12.17 0.13
CA GLN A 13 6.46 -11.03 0.13
C GLN A 13 5.72 -9.70 0.02
N ALA A 14 4.80 -9.57 -0.96
CA ALA A 14 3.97 -8.38 -1.10
C ALA A 14 3.09 -8.13 0.12
N ARG A 15 2.54 -9.19 0.73
CA ARG A 15 1.75 -9.09 1.97
C ARG A 15 2.57 -8.56 3.13
N HIS A 16 3.79 -9.04 3.36
CA HIS A 16 4.66 -8.54 4.44
C HIS A 16 4.87 -7.03 4.34
N ALA A 17 5.21 -6.54 3.14
CA ALA A 17 5.38 -5.11 2.91
C ALA A 17 4.07 -4.34 3.14
N LEU A 18 2.93 -4.83 2.64
CA LEU A 18 1.63 -4.17 2.86
C LEU A 18 1.19 -4.16 4.33
N LEU A 19 1.50 -5.21 5.10
CA LEU A 19 1.23 -5.23 6.54
C LEU A 19 2.09 -4.21 7.30
N LEU A 20 3.37 -4.08 6.92
CA LEU A 20 4.23 -3.04 7.48
C LEU A 20 3.73 -1.64 7.08
N LEU A 21 3.41 -1.40 5.81
CA LEU A 21 2.87 -0.13 5.33
C LEU A 21 1.53 0.22 6.00
N GLY A 22 0.70 -0.79 6.24
CA GLY A 22 -0.55 -0.64 6.96
C GLY A 22 -1.61 0.18 6.24
N ALA A 23 -1.49 0.42 4.93
CA ALA A 23 -2.45 1.11 4.08
C ALA A 23 -2.18 0.80 2.60
N PRO A 24 -3.13 1.09 1.67
CA PRO A 24 -2.84 0.99 0.25
C PRO A 24 -1.64 1.84 -0.13
N ALA A 25 -0.81 1.31 -1.02
CA ALA A 25 0.44 1.95 -1.39
C ALA A 25 0.76 1.76 -2.87
N PRO A 26 1.59 2.65 -3.46
CA PRO A 26 2.13 2.43 -4.79
C PRO A 26 2.87 1.08 -4.86
N ALA A 27 2.65 0.31 -5.93
CA ALA A 27 3.34 -0.97 -6.15
C ALA A 27 4.87 -0.83 -6.02
N ARG A 28 5.43 0.28 -6.50
CA ARG A 28 6.86 0.58 -6.38
C ARG A 28 7.34 0.67 -4.93
N LEU A 29 6.54 1.29 -4.05
CA LEU A 29 6.84 1.41 -2.62
C LEU A 29 6.75 0.05 -1.92
N VAL A 30 5.77 -0.78 -2.28
CA VAL A 30 5.65 -2.17 -1.77
C VAL A 30 6.93 -2.96 -2.08
N VAL A 31 7.41 -2.88 -3.32
CA VAL A 31 8.68 -3.50 -3.75
C VAL A 31 9.87 -2.92 -2.97
N ASP A 32 10.00 -1.59 -2.93
CA ASP A 32 11.11 -0.92 -2.21
C ASP A 32 11.19 -1.31 -0.73
N VAL A 33 10.04 -1.32 -0.05
CA VAL A 33 9.94 -1.71 1.36
C VAL A 33 10.33 -3.17 1.54
N HIS A 34 9.84 -4.05 0.67
CA HIS A 34 10.21 -5.46 0.75
C HIS A 34 11.72 -5.64 0.57
N THR A 35 12.27 -5.13 -0.53
CA THR A 35 13.69 -5.26 -0.87
C THR A 35 14.62 -4.66 0.18
N ALA A 36 14.24 -3.53 0.80
CA ALA A 36 15.09 -2.88 1.79
C ALA A 36 15.01 -3.54 3.17
N LEU A 37 13.83 -4.03 3.58
CA LEU A 37 13.57 -4.40 4.98
C LEU A 37 13.44 -5.90 5.22
N PHE A 38 13.20 -6.70 4.18
CA PHE A 38 12.94 -8.13 4.27
C PHE A 38 13.87 -8.92 3.33
N ASP A 39 14.10 -10.18 3.68
CA ASP A 39 14.81 -11.10 2.80
C ASP A 39 13.86 -11.58 1.69
N GLY A 40 14.22 -11.32 0.44
CA GLY A 40 13.51 -11.85 -0.73
C GLY A 40 13.74 -11.04 -2.00
N ASP A 41 13.10 -11.48 -3.08
CA ASP A 41 13.34 -11.09 -4.45
C ASP A 41 12.13 -10.43 -5.13
N LEU A 42 11.21 -9.88 -4.33
CA LEU A 42 10.02 -9.19 -4.81
C LEU A 42 10.42 -8.13 -5.85
N SER A 43 9.90 -8.30 -7.06
CA SER A 43 10.12 -7.40 -8.19
C SER A 43 8.80 -6.81 -8.69
N MET A 44 8.88 -5.70 -9.42
CA MET A 44 7.71 -5.10 -10.06
C MET A 44 7.02 -6.08 -11.03
N ALA A 45 7.79 -6.88 -11.78
CA ALA A 45 7.25 -7.88 -12.70
C ALA A 45 6.56 -9.03 -11.96
N GLY A 46 7.14 -9.48 -10.85
CA GLY A 46 6.54 -10.48 -9.97
C GLY A 46 5.21 -9.99 -9.39
N LEU A 47 5.19 -8.78 -8.82
CA LEU A 47 3.98 -8.20 -8.24
C LEU A 47 2.88 -7.96 -9.30
N ALA A 48 3.25 -7.48 -10.49
CA ALA A 48 2.31 -7.31 -11.59
C ALA A 48 1.74 -8.65 -12.09
N THR A 49 2.52 -9.73 -12.01
CA THR A 49 2.04 -11.08 -12.32
C THR A 49 1.03 -11.53 -11.28
N VAL A 50 1.35 -11.39 -9.98
CA VAL A 50 0.40 -11.71 -8.90
C VAL A 50 -0.93 -10.98 -9.10
N LEU A 51 -0.90 -9.66 -9.30
CA LEU A 51 -2.14 -8.87 -9.49
C LEU A 51 -3.00 -9.38 -10.66
N ARG A 52 -2.38 -9.73 -11.80
CA ARG A 52 -3.11 -10.27 -12.97
C ARG A 52 -3.69 -11.65 -12.68
N GLU A 53 -2.92 -12.51 -12.01
CA GLU A 53 -3.32 -13.87 -11.69
C GLU A 53 -4.45 -13.89 -10.65
N GLU A 54 -4.43 -12.97 -9.67
CA GLU A 54 -5.51 -12.79 -8.70
C GLU A 54 -6.85 -12.48 -9.36
N GLU A 55 -6.87 -11.62 -10.38
CA GLU A 55 -8.09 -11.26 -11.11
C GLU A 55 -8.52 -12.33 -12.12
N ARG A 56 -7.55 -12.92 -12.84
CA ARG A 56 -7.78 -13.90 -13.90
C ARG A 56 -8.31 -15.21 -13.34
N HIS A 57 -7.76 -15.65 -12.22
CA HIS A 57 -8.12 -16.92 -11.56
C HIS A 57 -8.94 -16.65 -10.28
N TYR A 58 -9.66 -15.53 -10.24
CA TYR A 58 -10.61 -15.28 -9.18
C TYR A 58 -11.73 -16.31 -9.24
N ASP A 59 -11.88 -17.04 -8.13
CA ASP A 59 -12.94 -17.99 -7.87
C ASP A 59 -13.60 -17.57 -6.54
N PRO A 60 -14.91 -17.24 -6.53
CA PRO A 60 -15.63 -16.86 -5.32
C PRO A 60 -15.75 -17.99 -4.29
N ASP A 61 -15.66 -19.26 -4.72
CA ASP A 61 -15.80 -20.41 -3.84
C ASP A 61 -14.45 -20.88 -3.27
N ALA A 62 -13.33 -20.32 -3.76
CA ALA A 62 -11.99 -20.69 -3.32
C ALA A 62 -11.66 -20.13 -1.93
N LEU A 63 -11.34 -21.02 -0.99
CA LEU A 63 -10.84 -20.67 0.35
C LEU A 63 -9.47 -19.99 0.28
N THR A 64 -9.45 -18.67 0.27
CA THR A 64 -8.23 -17.86 0.23
C THR A 64 -8.18 -16.92 1.42
N ALA A 65 -7.14 -17.04 2.26
CA ALA A 65 -6.99 -16.21 3.46
C ALA A 65 -6.83 -14.71 3.15
N TYR A 66 -6.15 -14.38 2.05
CA TYR A 66 -5.98 -13.01 1.57
C TYR A 66 -5.60 -13.00 0.09
N ARG A 67 -5.91 -11.89 -0.58
CA ARG A 67 -5.50 -11.59 -1.96
C ARG A 67 -4.75 -10.26 -1.99
N ILE A 68 -3.84 -10.15 -2.95
CA ILE A 68 -3.27 -8.86 -3.35
C ILE A 68 -4.18 -8.28 -4.42
N CYS A 69 -4.76 -7.11 -4.18
CA CYS A 69 -5.73 -6.50 -5.07
C CYS A 69 -5.37 -5.03 -5.32
N PRO A 70 -5.91 -4.40 -6.37
CA PRO A 70 -5.85 -2.95 -6.47
C PRO A 70 -6.59 -2.28 -5.32
N ALA A 71 -6.17 -1.05 -5.00
CA ALA A 71 -7.04 -0.11 -4.30
C ALA A 71 -8.07 0.47 -5.28
N LEU A 72 -9.20 0.97 -4.76
CA LEU A 72 -10.26 1.55 -5.59
C LEU A 72 -10.43 3.03 -5.30
N HIS A 73 -10.81 3.83 -6.29
CA HIS A 73 -11.24 5.21 -6.08
C HIS A 73 -12.66 5.28 -5.51
N HIS A 74 -13.11 6.46 -5.08
CA HIS A 74 -14.47 6.67 -4.58
C HIS A 74 -15.56 6.46 -5.65
N ASP A 75 -15.19 6.51 -6.94
CA ASP A 75 -16.08 6.11 -8.03
C ASP A 75 -16.17 4.58 -8.23
N LEU A 76 -15.41 3.82 -7.43
CA LEU A 76 -15.26 2.36 -7.41
C LEU A 76 -14.45 1.80 -8.58
N THR A 77 -13.77 2.65 -9.35
CA THR A 77 -12.82 2.24 -10.38
C THR A 77 -11.45 1.92 -9.78
N VAL A 78 -10.63 1.17 -10.51
CA VAL A 78 -9.27 0.82 -10.06
C VAL A 78 -8.38 2.04 -9.93
N ALA A 79 -7.80 2.24 -8.74
CA ALA A 79 -6.71 3.18 -8.53
C ALA A 79 -5.40 2.58 -9.06
N ARG A 80 -5.13 2.82 -10.34
CA ARG A 80 -4.02 2.20 -11.07
C ARG A 80 -2.68 2.41 -10.34
N GLY A 81 -1.95 1.30 -10.15
CA GLY A 81 -0.65 1.31 -9.47
C GLY A 81 -0.71 1.33 -7.94
N GLN A 82 -1.89 1.49 -7.33
CA GLN A 82 -2.09 1.33 -5.89
C GLN A 82 -2.48 -0.12 -5.57
N VAL A 83 -1.83 -0.70 -4.58
CA VAL A 83 -1.99 -2.09 -4.17
C VAL A 83 -2.48 -2.14 -2.73
N ALA A 84 -3.36 -3.09 -2.43
CA ALA A 84 -3.99 -3.29 -1.13
C ALA A 84 -4.12 -4.79 -0.80
N LEU A 85 -4.50 -5.07 0.45
CA LEU A 85 -4.91 -6.41 0.89
C LEU A 85 -6.43 -6.54 0.86
N SER A 86 -6.94 -7.65 0.33
CA SER A 86 -8.38 -7.90 0.24
C SER A 86 -9.09 -7.90 1.59
N GLY A 87 -8.41 -8.35 2.65
CA GLY A 87 -8.93 -8.42 4.02
C GLY A 87 -9.04 -7.07 4.75
N TRP A 88 -8.60 -5.96 4.14
CA TRP A 88 -8.79 -4.65 4.72
C TRP A 88 -10.23 -4.15 4.57
N PRO A 89 -10.76 -3.39 5.56
CA PRO A 89 -12.07 -2.77 5.46
C PRO A 89 -12.20 -1.88 4.21
N ALA A 90 -13.42 -1.74 3.69
CA ALA A 90 -13.73 -0.91 2.53
C ALA A 90 -13.16 0.52 2.67
N ALA A 91 -13.38 1.15 3.83
CA ALA A 91 -12.89 2.50 4.13
C ALA A 91 -11.38 2.66 3.99
N LYS A 92 -10.62 1.57 4.14
CA LYS A 92 -9.17 1.55 4.00
C LYS A 92 -8.71 1.25 2.57
N ARG A 93 -9.50 0.50 1.80
CA ARG A 93 -9.20 0.13 0.40
C ARG A 93 -9.62 1.20 -0.60
N LEU A 94 -10.51 2.10 -0.21
CA LEU A 94 -10.94 3.25 -0.99
C LEU A 94 -9.93 4.40 -0.84
N VAL A 95 -9.43 4.90 -1.97
CA VAL A 95 -8.40 5.95 -2.03
C VAL A 95 -8.92 7.20 -2.75
N SER A 96 -8.76 8.33 -2.08
CA SER A 96 -8.87 9.67 -2.63
C SER A 96 -7.45 10.28 -2.69
N PRO A 97 -7.25 11.41 -3.38
CA PRO A 97 -5.97 12.13 -3.32
C PRO A 97 -5.51 12.47 -1.90
N ARG A 98 -6.45 12.80 -1.00
CA ARG A 98 -6.12 13.18 0.38
C ARG A 98 -5.89 11.96 1.27
N SER A 99 -6.67 10.87 1.14
CA SER A 99 -6.37 9.64 1.87
C SER A 99 -5.06 9.01 1.40
N ALA A 100 -4.71 9.12 0.12
CA ALA A 100 -3.40 8.71 -0.40
C ALA A 100 -2.24 9.48 0.26
N ARG A 101 -2.40 10.80 0.51
CA ARG A 101 -1.42 11.60 1.24
C ARG A 101 -1.29 11.15 2.71
N ALA A 102 -2.41 10.92 3.38
CA ALA A 102 -2.40 10.39 4.76
C ALA A 102 -1.74 9.00 4.83
N HIS A 103 -2.06 8.10 3.90
CA HIS A 103 -1.46 6.76 3.80
C HIS A 103 0.05 6.83 3.57
N ALA A 104 0.52 7.72 2.68
CA ALA A 104 1.94 7.90 2.44
C ALA A 104 2.69 8.36 3.71
N LEU A 105 2.16 9.33 4.44
CA LEU A 105 2.76 9.80 5.70
C LEU A 105 2.74 8.73 6.79
N ALA A 106 1.60 8.04 6.96
CA ALA A 106 1.48 6.93 7.92
C ALA A 106 2.45 5.79 7.59
N ALA A 107 2.67 5.51 6.29
CA ALA A 107 3.68 4.56 5.85
C ALA A 107 5.10 4.99 6.24
N VAL A 108 5.44 6.28 6.09
CA VAL A 108 6.75 6.79 6.54
C VAL A 108 6.93 6.59 8.05
N VAL A 109 5.93 6.94 8.86
CA VAL A 109 5.97 6.73 10.33
C VAL A 109 6.27 5.27 10.64
N ARG A 110 5.50 4.34 10.05
CA ARG A 110 5.64 2.90 10.33
C ARG A 110 6.98 2.32 9.86
N ILE A 111 7.47 2.74 8.70
CA ILE A 111 8.78 2.31 8.19
C ILE A 111 9.90 2.84 9.10
N ALA A 112 9.86 4.11 9.45
CA ALA A 112 10.89 4.75 10.25
C ALA A 112 10.93 4.19 11.68
N GLU A 113 9.78 3.95 12.31
CA GLU A 113 9.66 3.25 13.60
C GLU A 113 10.18 1.81 13.52
N PHE A 114 9.84 1.08 12.45
CA PHE A 114 10.33 -0.28 12.24
C PHE A 114 11.85 -0.32 12.08
N VAL A 115 12.46 0.66 11.40
CA VAL A 115 13.92 0.76 11.29
C VAL A 115 14.55 1.16 12.62
N ALA A 116 13.93 2.06 13.39
CA ALA A 116 14.45 2.54 14.67
C ALA A 116 14.63 1.45 15.73
N ILE A 117 13.90 0.33 15.61
CA ILE A 117 14.03 -0.83 16.52
C ILE A 117 15.03 -1.88 16.03
N ARG A 118 15.61 -1.72 14.84
CA ARG A 118 16.60 -2.66 14.29
C ARG A 118 18.01 -2.28 14.74
N ALA A 119 18.83 -3.30 15.01
CA ALA A 119 20.22 -3.10 15.44
C ALA A 119 21.13 -2.48 14.36
N HIS A 120 20.80 -2.67 13.08
CA HIS A 120 21.59 -2.16 11.97
C HIS A 120 20.70 -1.83 10.75
N ALA A 121 20.99 -0.71 10.09
CA ALA A 121 20.38 -0.30 8.83
C ALA A 121 21.44 -0.36 7.73
N GLY A 122 21.27 -1.28 6.77
CA GLY A 122 22.13 -1.35 5.58
C GLY A 122 21.86 -0.21 4.61
N SER A 123 22.69 -0.08 3.57
CA SER A 123 22.59 0.97 2.56
C SER A 123 21.22 1.06 1.89
N ALA A 124 20.60 -0.08 1.56
CA ALA A 124 19.26 -0.12 0.95
C ALA A 124 18.18 0.51 1.86
N VAL A 125 18.29 0.33 3.18
CA VAL A 125 17.38 0.93 4.17
C VAL A 125 17.61 2.44 4.24
N LEU A 126 18.87 2.88 4.28
CA LEU A 126 19.21 4.30 4.31
C LEU A 126 18.75 5.01 3.03
N ASP A 127 18.90 4.39 1.87
CA ASP A 127 18.41 4.92 0.61
C ASP A 127 16.88 4.99 0.55
N LEU A 128 16.17 4.01 1.13
CA LEU A 128 14.72 4.07 1.28
C LEU A 128 14.32 5.25 2.17
N LEU A 129 14.91 5.36 3.36
CA LEU A 129 14.61 6.44 4.30
C LEU A 129 14.88 7.82 3.70
N ARG A 130 15.97 7.98 2.95
CA ARG A 130 16.30 9.23 2.24
C ARG A 130 15.20 9.61 1.24
N ARG A 131 14.78 8.67 0.38
CA ARG A 131 13.69 8.93 -0.59
C ARG A 131 12.36 9.25 0.10
N LEU A 132 12.08 8.64 1.24
CA LEU A 132 10.87 8.92 2.02
C LEU A 132 10.93 10.30 2.67
N ALA A 133 12.09 10.69 3.20
CA ALA A 133 12.35 12.00 3.78
C ALA A 133 12.04 13.14 2.78
N ASP A 134 12.38 12.97 1.50
CA ASP A 134 12.07 13.94 0.44
C ASP A 134 10.56 14.20 0.24
N THR A 135 9.68 13.34 0.79
CA THR A 135 8.22 13.45 0.67
C THR A 135 7.52 13.99 1.93
N VAL A 136 8.30 14.28 2.98
CA VAL A 136 7.80 14.72 4.29
C VAL A 136 8.27 16.15 4.56
N PRO A 137 7.35 17.08 4.90
CA PRO A 137 7.73 18.39 5.43
C PRO A 137 8.67 18.26 6.63
N GLY A 138 9.87 18.86 6.57
CA GLY A 138 10.91 18.71 7.59
C GLY A 138 11.62 17.36 7.61
N GLY A 139 11.31 16.47 6.65
CA GLY A 139 11.87 15.12 6.58
C GLY A 139 13.34 15.09 6.20
N ALA A 140 13.79 15.97 5.31
CA ALA A 140 15.19 16.03 4.88
C ALA A 140 16.12 16.38 6.06
N GLU A 141 15.74 17.39 6.86
CA GLU A 141 16.45 17.80 8.07
C GLU A 141 16.46 16.67 9.12
N ALA A 142 15.33 15.99 9.29
CA ALA A 142 15.22 14.83 10.18
C ALA A 142 16.08 13.64 9.72
N PHE A 143 16.26 13.44 8.41
CA PHE A 143 17.14 12.39 7.90
C PHE A 143 18.63 12.72 8.07
N LEU A 144 19.01 14.00 8.00
CA LEU A 144 20.41 14.44 8.15
C LEU A 144 20.99 14.17 9.55
N VAL A 145 20.14 14.11 10.58
CA VAL A 145 20.58 13.69 11.93
C VAL A 145 20.75 12.17 12.06
N HIS A 146 20.55 11.42 10.97
CA HIS A 146 20.68 9.96 10.88
C HIS A 146 19.86 9.20 11.93
N ASP A 147 18.77 9.80 12.41
CA ASP A 147 17.85 9.20 13.37
C ASP A 147 16.50 8.90 12.69
N PRO A 148 16.17 7.63 12.44
CA PRO A 148 14.86 7.25 11.92
C PRO A 148 13.70 7.74 12.80
N ARG A 149 13.89 7.92 14.12
CA ARG A 149 12.84 8.45 15.00
C ARG A 149 12.51 9.89 14.67
N ALA A 150 13.51 10.72 14.38
CA ALA A 150 13.30 12.09 13.94
C ALA A 150 12.44 12.16 12.67
N LEU A 151 12.66 11.25 11.71
CA LEU A 151 11.83 11.17 10.50
C LEU A 151 10.41 10.70 10.82
N ALA A 152 10.23 9.76 11.74
CA ALA A 152 8.90 9.33 12.19
C ALA A 152 8.14 10.50 12.84
N ASP A 153 8.81 11.32 13.65
CA ASP A 153 8.21 12.47 14.32
C ASP A 153 7.82 13.58 13.32
N ALA A 154 8.68 13.89 12.35
CA ALA A 154 8.36 14.81 11.26
C ALA A 154 7.14 14.34 10.44
N ALA A 155 7.10 13.04 10.11
CA ALA A 155 5.97 12.45 9.39
C ALA A 155 4.67 12.45 10.22
N ARG A 156 4.74 12.26 11.53
CA ARG A 156 3.58 12.32 12.43
C ARG A 156 3.05 13.73 12.57
N ALA A 157 3.92 14.73 12.67
CA ALA A 157 3.54 16.14 12.65
C ALA A 157 2.82 16.50 11.34
N ALA A 158 3.41 16.14 10.20
CA ALA A 158 2.79 16.35 8.90
C ALA A 158 1.46 15.59 8.73
N LEU A 159 1.30 14.42 9.34
CA LEU A 159 0.06 13.64 9.30
C LEU A 159 -1.05 14.30 10.14
N ALA A 160 -0.72 14.91 11.26
CA ALA A 160 -1.68 15.62 12.11
C ALA A 160 -2.33 16.82 11.38
N ASP A 161 -1.61 17.42 10.43
CA ASP A 161 -2.12 18.51 9.58
C ASP A 161 -2.99 18.03 8.42
N VAL A 162 -3.10 16.72 8.17
CA VAL A 162 -3.97 16.17 7.11
C VAL A 162 -5.37 15.98 7.69
N PRO A 163 -6.40 16.74 7.22
CA PRO A 163 -7.76 16.56 7.71
C PRO A 163 -8.26 15.16 7.39
N ALA A 164 -8.97 14.55 8.34
CA ALA A 164 -9.65 13.29 8.12
C ALA A 164 -10.66 13.43 6.97
N GLU A 165 -10.66 12.46 6.05
CA GLU A 165 -11.67 12.36 5.00
C GLU A 165 -12.43 11.05 5.17
N PRO A 166 -13.64 11.10 5.73
CA PRO A 166 -14.50 9.92 5.77
C PRO A 166 -14.90 9.55 4.35
N VAL A 167 -15.11 8.25 4.12
CA VAL A 167 -15.72 7.78 2.87
C VAL A 167 -17.15 8.32 2.82
N PRO A 168 -17.59 8.94 1.71
CA PRO A 168 -18.96 9.43 1.60
C PRO A 168 -19.97 8.28 1.73
N GLU A 169 -21.05 8.47 2.49
CA GLU A 169 -22.09 7.45 2.72
C GLU A 169 -22.65 6.86 1.42
N ALA A 170 -22.78 7.68 0.37
CA ALA A 170 -23.21 7.21 -0.95
C ALA A 170 -22.23 6.19 -1.58
N VAL A 171 -20.93 6.33 -1.33
CA VAL A 171 -19.90 5.38 -1.78
C VAL A 171 -19.99 4.10 -0.96
N GLU A 172 -20.20 4.19 0.35
CA GLU A 172 -20.39 3.03 1.22
C GLU A 172 -21.61 2.20 0.82
N ARG A 173 -22.74 2.86 0.54
CA ARG A 173 -23.95 2.19 0.02
C ARG A 173 -23.70 1.50 -1.31
N ARG A 174 -23.00 2.16 -2.24
CA ARG A 174 -22.63 1.55 -3.53
C ARG A 174 -21.70 0.35 -3.35
N TRP A 175 -20.70 0.45 -2.48
CA TRP A 175 -19.79 -0.65 -2.13
C TRP A 175 -20.55 -1.87 -1.59
N ALA A 176 -21.52 -1.64 -0.70
CA ALA A 176 -22.34 -2.71 -0.12
C ALA A 176 -23.22 -3.43 -1.17
N ALA A 177 -23.57 -2.75 -2.27
CA ALA A 177 -24.33 -3.34 -3.37
C ALA A 177 -23.47 -4.12 -4.39
N LEU A 178 -22.13 -3.97 -4.35
CA LEU A 178 -21.23 -4.68 -5.27
C LEU A 178 -21.12 -6.17 -4.92
N ASP A 179 -20.92 -6.99 -5.95
CA ASP A 179 -20.43 -8.35 -5.76
C ASP A 179 -18.95 -8.35 -5.30
N GLU A 180 -18.47 -9.49 -4.80
CA GLU A 180 -17.12 -9.58 -4.26
C GLU A 180 -16.04 -9.32 -5.33
N ARG A 181 -16.24 -9.78 -6.57
CA ARG A 181 -15.29 -9.54 -7.67
C ARG A 181 -15.13 -8.04 -7.93
N GLN A 182 -16.23 -7.30 -7.98
CA GLN A 182 -16.24 -5.85 -8.14
C GLN A 182 -15.62 -5.12 -6.95
N ARG A 183 -15.84 -5.60 -5.72
CA ARG A 183 -15.16 -5.06 -4.53
C ARG A 183 -13.65 -5.30 -4.57
N LEU A 184 -13.19 -6.38 -5.19
CA LEU A 184 -11.76 -6.72 -5.29
C LEU A 184 -11.07 -5.99 -6.44
N PHE A 185 -11.67 -5.97 -7.62
CA PHE A 185 -11.03 -5.55 -8.87
C PHE A 185 -11.65 -4.30 -9.49
N GLY A 186 -12.65 -3.71 -8.84
CA GLY A 186 -13.30 -2.47 -9.25
C GLY A 186 -14.44 -2.68 -10.24
N VAL A 187 -15.23 -1.63 -10.44
CA VAL A 187 -16.23 -1.58 -11.51
C VAL A 187 -15.55 -1.18 -12.82
N MET A 188 -16.04 -1.74 -13.93
CA MET A 188 -15.65 -1.24 -15.24
C MET A 188 -16.08 0.21 -15.35
N SER A 189 -15.14 1.13 -15.57
CA SER A 189 -15.49 2.46 -16.00
C SER A 189 -16.08 2.33 -17.41
N LEU A 190 -17.41 2.38 -17.53
CA LEU A 190 -17.99 2.72 -18.82
C LEU A 190 -17.42 4.09 -19.21
N PRO A 191 -16.84 4.26 -20.40
CA PRO A 191 -16.50 5.59 -20.88
C PRO A 191 -17.78 6.41 -20.80
N HIS A 192 -17.75 7.51 -20.03
CA HIS A 192 -18.87 8.43 -19.99
C HIS A 192 -19.24 8.74 -21.45
N GLN A 193 -20.48 8.43 -21.85
CA GLN A 193 -21.07 9.05 -23.02
C GLN A 193 -20.96 10.55 -22.77
N ARG A 194 -20.00 11.20 -23.42
CA ARG A 194 -19.96 12.66 -23.52
C ARG A 194 -21.26 13.06 -24.19
N GLY A 195 -22.24 13.42 -23.37
CA GLY A 195 -23.49 14.00 -23.82
C GLY A 195 -23.16 15.22 -24.66
N ARG A 196 -23.61 15.20 -25.91
CA ARG A 196 -23.86 16.41 -26.68
C ARG A 196 -24.88 17.24 -25.86
N GLY A 197 -24.46 18.42 -25.45
CA GLY A 197 -25.30 19.53 -24.99
C GLY A 197 -24.74 20.78 -25.62
#